data_AF-A0A392QA18-F1
#
_entry.id   AF-A0A392QA18-F1
#
_cell.length_a   1.000
_cell.length_b   1.000
_cell.length_c   1.000
_cell.angle_alpha   90.00
_cell.angle_beta   90.00
_cell.angle_gamma   90.00
#
_symmetry.space_group_name_H-M   'P 1'
#
loop_
_entity.id
_entity.type
_entity.pdbx_description
1 polymer ?
#
loop_
_entity_poly.entity_id
_entity_poly.type
_entity_poly.pdbx_seq_one_letter_code
_entity_poly.pdbx_strand_id
1 'polypeptide(L)'
;MRSSFGELKQKLEYLEGYCEELKKALKQAMQAKESPLCDEKIGIPFDGNGENSMMPVSEDVMVEGFLQIVSESRLSVKHFCKILISQIEENDQTLIENLNLLLQPYKLSLNSKYSKAVLYHFEAFINNSLYQDFENSVFQKNGSAKFLDPRQDRRAQFSSYVALRNLSWNEVLKK
;
A
#
# COMPACT_ATOMS: atom_id res chain seq x y z
N MET A 1 16.16 6.21 39.06
CA MET A 1 16.68 6.86 37.84
C MET A 1 18.02 6.33 37.34
N ARG A 2 18.92 5.80 38.20
CA ARG A 2 20.20 5.21 37.72
C ARG A 2 20.05 3.82 37.07
N SER A 3 19.10 3.01 37.51
CA SER A 3 18.82 1.67 36.96
C SER A 3 18.35 1.71 35.50
N SER A 4 17.42 2.60 35.17
CA SER A 4 16.89 2.78 33.81
C SER A 4 17.94 3.23 32.79
N PHE A 5 18.96 4.00 33.24
CA PHE A 5 20.05 4.44 32.38
C PHE A 5 21.04 3.30 32.09
N GLY A 6 21.31 2.43 33.08
CA GLY A 6 22.13 1.23 32.89
C GLY A 6 21.49 0.24 31.92
N GLU A 7 20.19 0.00 32.04
CA GLU A 7 19.43 -0.85 31.11
C GLU A 7 19.41 -0.27 29.69
N LEU A 8 19.25 1.06 29.55
CA LEU A 8 19.29 1.72 28.25
C LEU A 8 20.67 1.58 27.58
N LYS A 9 21.75 1.73 28.35
CA LYS A 9 23.12 1.54 27.85
C LYS A 9 23.34 0.13 27.33
N GLN A 10 22.91 -0.89 28.08
CA GLN A 10 22.99 -2.28 27.66
C GLN A 10 22.17 -2.55 26.38
N LYS A 11 20.98 -1.97 26.27
CA LYS A 11 20.16 -2.09 25.04
C LYS A 11 20.82 -1.43 23.82
N LEU A 12 21.48 -0.29 24.01
CA LEU A 12 22.22 0.39 22.94
C LEU A 12 23.46 -0.41 22.51
N GLU A 13 24.22 -0.95 23.46
CA GLU A 13 25.39 -1.81 23.17
C GLU A 13 24.95 -3.10 22.45
N TYR A 14 23.84 -3.72 22.87
CA TYR A 14 23.27 -4.87 22.18
C TYR A 14 22.83 -4.54 20.76
N LEU A 15 22.14 -3.40 20.56
CA LEU A 15 21.70 -2.96 19.24
C LEU A 15 22.89 -2.67 18.31
N GLU A 16 23.95 -2.03 18.82
CA GLU A 16 25.18 -1.78 18.08
C GLU A 16 25.84 -3.09 17.63
N GLY A 17 25.96 -4.06 18.55
CA GLY A 17 26.48 -5.39 18.24
C GLY A 17 25.64 -6.11 17.16
N TYR A 18 24.31 -6.08 17.31
CA TYR A 18 23.40 -6.67 16.34
C TYR A 18 23.51 -6.02 14.95
N CYS A 19 23.63 -4.68 14.89
CA CYS A 19 23.82 -3.97 13.62
C CYS A 19 25.14 -4.34 12.93
N GLU A 20 26.23 -4.54 13.69
CA GLU A 20 27.52 -4.96 13.12
C GLU A 20 27.50 -6.43 12.66
N GLU A 21 26.79 -7.32 13.35
CA GLU A 21 26.54 -8.68 12.88
C GLU A 21 25.73 -8.71 11.58
N LEU A 22 24.64 -7.94 11.53
CA LEU A 22 23.80 -7.82 10.34
C LEU A 22 24.60 -7.29 9.14
N LYS A 23 25.45 -6.27 9.36
CA LYS A 23 26.33 -5.70 8.33
C LYS A 23 27.38 -6.69 7.84
N LYS A 24 27.93 -7.55 8.70
CA LYS A 24 28.84 -8.64 8.31
C LYS A 24 28.11 -9.69 7.47
N ALA A 25 26.93 -10.13 7.90
CA ALA A 25 26.11 -11.09 7.17
C ALA A 25 25.73 -10.55 5.77
N LEU A 26 25.39 -9.27 5.67
CA LEU A 26 25.04 -8.62 4.41
C LEU A 26 26.24 -8.55 3.45
N LYS A 27 27.44 -8.21 3.96
CA LYS A 27 28.67 -8.25 3.15
C LYS A 27 29.00 -9.65 2.65
N GLN A 28 28.83 -10.68 3.49
CA GLN A 28 29.04 -12.07 3.09
C GLN A 28 28.06 -12.52 2.01
N ALA A 29 26.77 -12.15 2.14
CA ALA A 29 25.76 -12.45 1.14
C ALA A 29 26.03 -11.75 -0.21
N MET A 30 26.55 -10.51 -0.18
CA MET A 30 26.97 -9.81 -1.40
C MET A 30 28.17 -10.50 -2.07
N GLN A 31 29.19 -10.90 -1.30
CA GLN A 31 30.38 -11.58 -1.82
C GLN A 31 30.09 -12.99 -2.35
N ALA A 32 29.17 -13.74 -1.71
CA ALA A 32 28.72 -15.05 -2.19
C ALA A 32 28.03 -14.99 -3.55
N LYS A 33 27.55 -13.80 -3.96
CA LYS A 33 26.94 -13.57 -5.27
C LYS A 33 27.96 -13.27 -6.38
N GLU A 34 29.22 -13.00 -6.02
CA GLU A 34 30.29 -12.57 -6.93
C GLU A 34 31.36 -13.65 -7.18
N SER A 35 31.31 -14.82 -6.54
CA SER A 35 32.25 -15.92 -6.81
C SER A 35 31.81 -16.78 -8.01
N PRO A 36 32.62 -16.91 -9.07
CA PRO A 36 32.37 -17.89 -10.12
C PRO A 36 33.00 -19.22 -9.71
N LEU A 37 32.17 -20.26 -9.56
CA LEU A 37 32.47 -21.70 -9.75
C LEU A 37 31.60 -22.54 -8.79
N CYS A 38 30.54 -23.16 -9.34
CA CYS A 38 30.26 -24.59 -9.27
C CYS A 38 28.85 -24.85 -9.81
N ASP A 39 28.80 -25.27 -11.07
CA ASP A 39 27.68 -25.99 -11.67
C ASP A 39 27.48 -27.32 -10.93
N GLU A 40 26.32 -27.50 -10.28
CA GLU A 40 25.62 -28.79 -10.24
C GLU A 40 24.12 -28.59 -9.92
N LYS A 41 23.37 -28.32 -11.00
CA LYS A 41 22.00 -28.78 -11.27
C LYS A 41 20.95 -28.70 -10.14
N ILE A 42 20.34 -27.53 -9.97
CA ILE A 42 18.87 -27.40 -9.97
C ILE A 42 18.57 -26.19 -10.88
N GLY A 43 18.01 -26.47 -12.05
CA GLY A 43 18.04 -25.56 -13.19
C GLY A 43 17.33 -24.23 -12.98
N ILE A 44 18.09 -23.14 -13.10
CA ILE A 44 17.71 -21.93 -13.84
C ILE A 44 19.02 -21.39 -14.44
N PRO A 45 19.20 -21.32 -15.77
CA PRO A 45 20.44 -20.82 -16.34
C PRO A 45 20.54 -19.31 -16.11
N PHE A 46 21.47 -18.91 -15.26
CA PHE A 46 21.87 -17.52 -15.06
C PHE A 46 22.93 -17.19 -16.11
N ASP A 47 22.47 -16.87 -17.32
CA ASP A 47 23.33 -16.40 -18.40
C ASP A 47 23.54 -14.90 -18.26
N GLY A 48 24.79 -14.51 -18.01
CA GLY A 48 25.24 -13.13 -17.84
C GLY A 48 25.28 -12.37 -19.16
N ASN A 49 24.16 -12.32 -19.90
CA ASN A 49 23.81 -11.28 -20.87
C ASN A 49 22.36 -11.41 -21.43
N GLY A 50 21.49 -12.21 -20.79
CA GLY A 50 20.16 -12.51 -21.33
C GLY A 50 19.06 -11.84 -20.55
N GLU A 51 18.62 -10.67 -21.03
CA GLU A 51 17.32 -10.05 -20.76
C GLU A 51 16.94 -9.80 -19.29
N ASN A 52 16.67 -8.51 -19.03
CA ASN A 52 15.68 -8.09 -18.06
C ASN A 52 14.63 -9.19 -17.82
N SER A 53 14.51 -9.69 -16.59
CA SER A 53 13.18 -10.01 -16.07
C SER A 53 12.43 -8.68 -15.96
N MET A 54 12.14 -8.13 -17.14
CA MET A 54 11.46 -6.89 -17.41
C MET A 54 10.07 -7.10 -16.85
N MET A 55 9.50 -6.06 -16.27
CA MET A 55 8.08 -6.06 -15.99
C MET A 55 7.34 -6.63 -17.23
N PRO A 56 6.25 -7.39 -17.05
CA PRO A 56 5.53 -8.00 -18.19
C PRO A 56 5.07 -6.98 -19.24
N VAL A 57 5.15 -5.70 -18.89
CA VAL A 57 4.78 -4.56 -19.71
C VAL A 57 5.88 -3.50 -19.60
N SER A 58 6.06 -2.69 -20.66
CA SER A 58 7.00 -1.56 -20.65
C SER A 58 6.62 -0.50 -19.62
N GLU A 59 7.58 0.35 -19.27
CA GLU A 59 7.37 1.43 -18.30
C GLU A 59 6.26 2.40 -18.76
N ASP A 60 6.23 2.76 -20.04
CA ASP A 60 5.21 3.66 -20.59
C ASP A 60 3.79 3.10 -20.40
N VAL A 61 3.60 1.81 -20.70
CA VAL A 61 2.27 1.17 -20.55
C VAL A 61 1.91 1.00 -19.08
N MET A 62 2.89 0.75 -18.20
CA MET A 62 2.67 0.72 -16.75
C MET A 62 2.20 2.09 -16.23
N VAL A 63 2.83 3.18 -16.70
CA VAL A 63 2.47 4.55 -16.32
C VAL A 63 1.08 4.91 -16.86
N GLU A 64 0.80 4.61 -18.12
CA GLU A 64 -0.51 4.86 -18.72
C GLU A 64 -1.62 4.08 -17.99
N GLY A 65 -1.41 2.79 -17.74
CA GLY A 65 -2.34 1.96 -16.98
C GLY A 65 -2.55 2.47 -15.56
N PHE A 66 -1.48 2.93 -14.88
CA PHE A 66 -1.60 3.56 -13.57
C PHE A 66 -2.47 4.81 -13.61
N LEU A 67 -2.21 5.72 -14.56
CA LEU A 67 -2.99 6.95 -14.71
C LEU A 67 -4.46 6.66 -15.02
N GLN A 68 -4.73 5.65 -15.85
CA GLN A 68 -6.08 5.20 -16.13
C GLN A 68 -6.78 4.70 -14.85
N ILE A 69 -6.17 3.77 -14.11
CA ILE A 69 -6.75 3.23 -12.88
C ILE A 69 -6.94 4.31 -11.82
N VAL A 70 -6.01 5.27 -11.70
CA VAL A 70 -6.16 6.43 -10.80
C VAL A 70 -7.36 7.28 -11.23
N SER A 71 -7.53 7.53 -12.53
CA SER A 71 -8.67 8.27 -13.05
C SER A 71 -10.00 7.56 -12.76
N GLU A 72 -10.07 6.26 -13.06
CA GLU A 72 -11.25 5.41 -12.81
C GLU A 72 -11.59 5.34 -11.33
N SER A 73 -10.58 5.21 -10.47
CA SER A 73 -10.76 5.18 -9.01
C SER A 73 -11.32 6.52 -8.50
N ARG A 74 -10.77 7.65 -8.95
CA ARG A 74 -11.27 8.99 -8.59
C ARG A 74 -12.70 9.21 -9.05
N LEU A 75 -13.05 8.75 -10.26
CA LEU A 75 -14.41 8.82 -10.79
C LEU A 75 -15.37 7.95 -9.98
N SER A 76 -14.93 6.75 -9.59
CA SER A 76 -15.71 5.81 -8.78
C SER A 76 -16.01 6.38 -7.40
N VAL A 77 -15.01 6.95 -6.71
CA VAL A 77 -15.21 7.61 -5.40
C VAL A 77 -16.16 8.80 -5.53
N LYS A 78 -16.00 9.63 -6.55
CA LYS A 78 -16.90 10.76 -6.81
C LYS A 78 -18.34 10.31 -7.09
N HIS A 79 -18.51 9.25 -7.87
CA HIS A 79 -19.84 8.70 -8.16
C HIS A 79 -20.48 8.09 -6.92
N PHE A 80 -19.71 7.32 -6.15
CA PHE A 80 -20.12 6.77 -4.87
C PHE A 80 -20.57 7.86 -3.91
N CYS A 81 -19.79 8.94 -3.72
CA CYS A 81 -20.15 10.05 -2.85
C CYS A 81 -21.46 10.73 -3.29
N LYS A 82 -21.67 10.89 -4.60
CA LYS A 82 -22.93 11.43 -5.14
C LYS A 82 -24.13 10.53 -4.84
N ILE A 83 -23.99 9.22 -5.07
CA ILE A 83 -25.05 8.25 -4.78
C ILE A 83 -25.33 8.23 -3.28
N LEU A 84 -24.28 8.17 -2.45
CA LEU A 84 -24.39 8.18 -1.00
C LEU A 84 -25.24 9.36 -0.53
N ILE A 85 -24.87 10.58 -0.93
CA ILE A 85 -25.63 11.79 -0.56
C ILE A 85 -27.07 11.73 -1.09
N SER A 86 -27.28 11.28 -2.33
CA SER A 86 -28.63 11.17 -2.91
C SER A 86 -29.52 10.15 -2.19
N GLN A 87 -28.96 9.06 -1.69
CA GLN A 87 -29.72 7.98 -1.03
C GLN A 87 -29.98 8.28 0.45
N ILE A 88 -29.11 9.07 1.09
CA ILE A 88 -29.30 9.52 2.47
C ILE A 88 -30.54 10.41 2.62
N GLU A 89 -30.91 11.15 1.57
CA GLU A 89 -32.04 12.08 1.62
C GLU A 89 -33.41 11.40 1.85
N GLU A 90 -33.55 10.08 1.63
CA GLU A 90 -34.85 9.41 1.64
C GLU A 90 -35.12 8.51 2.86
N ASN A 91 -34.10 8.06 3.62
CA ASN A 91 -34.32 6.90 4.53
C ASN A 91 -33.65 6.90 5.91
N ASP A 92 -32.74 7.82 6.27
CA ASP A 92 -32.02 7.65 7.55
C ASP A 92 -31.52 8.94 8.21
N GLN A 93 -32.31 9.44 9.17
CA GLN A 93 -31.98 10.59 10.01
C GLN A 93 -30.70 10.37 10.84
N THR A 94 -30.44 9.14 11.27
CA THR A 94 -29.26 8.82 12.08
C THR A 94 -27.97 8.91 11.27
N LEU A 95 -28.04 8.49 10.00
CA LEU A 95 -26.93 8.62 9.06
C LEU A 95 -26.62 10.09 8.76
N ILE A 96 -27.64 10.93 8.59
CA ILE A 96 -27.49 12.39 8.42
C ILE A 96 -26.77 13.00 9.62
N GLU A 97 -27.16 12.64 10.85
CA GLU A 97 -26.53 13.13 12.08
C GLU A 97 -25.05 12.72 12.15
N ASN A 98 -24.74 11.45 11.91
CA ASN A 98 -23.37 10.94 11.90
C ASN A 98 -22.48 11.64 10.87
N LEU A 99 -23.01 11.88 9.67
CA LEU A 99 -22.26 12.56 8.61
C LEU A 99 -22.06 14.05 8.91
N ASN A 100 -23.04 14.71 9.54
CA ASN A 100 -22.86 16.07 10.03
C ASN A 100 -21.81 16.14 11.14
N LEU A 101 -21.70 15.14 12.03
CA LEU A 101 -20.64 15.05 13.02
C LEU A 101 -19.25 14.97 12.37
N LEU A 102 -19.10 14.22 11.27
CA LEU A 102 -17.84 14.14 10.51
C LEU A 102 -17.47 15.47 9.83
N LEU A 103 -18.46 16.26 9.42
CA LEU A 103 -18.26 17.55 8.76
C LEU A 103 -18.08 18.72 9.74
N GLN A 104 -18.54 18.57 10.99
CA GLN A 104 -18.51 19.60 12.03
C GLN A 104 -17.10 20.24 12.24
N PRO A 105 -15.98 19.47 12.27
CA PRO A 105 -14.65 20.06 12.43
C PRO A 105 -14.26 21.04 11.31
N TYR A 106 -14.88 20.90 10.13
CA TYR A 106 -14.65 21.72 8.95
C TYR A 106 -15.65 22.86 8.81
N LYS A 107 -16.54 23.05 9.81
CA LYS A 107 -17.65 24.04 9.79
C LYS A 107 -18.59 23.85 8.60
N LEU A 108 -18.76 22.60 8.17
CA LEU A 108 -19.66 22.21 7.10
C LEU A 108 -20.86 21.46 7.65
N SER A 109 -21.98 21.51 6.92
CA SER A 109 -23.16 20.70 7.19
C SER A 109 -23.82 20.27 5.88
N LEU A 110 -24.54 19.16 5.94
CA LEU A 110 -25.38 18.68 4.85
C LEU A 110 -26.55 19.62 4.53
N ASN A 111 -26.83 20.60 5.41
CA ASN A 111 -27.90 21.58 5.25
C ASN A 111 -27.65 22.52 4.06
N SER A 112 -26.39 22.83 3.74
CA SER A 112 -26.02 23.51 2.49
C SER A 112 -25.87 22.46 1.39
N LYS A 113 -27.02 21.96 0.93
CA LYS A 113 -27.10 20.83 0.01
C LYS A 113 -26.17 21.01 -1.20
N TYR A 114 -25.39 19.97 -1.50
CA TYR A 114 -24.54 19.88 -2.70
C TYR A 114 -23.45 20.93 -2.83
N SER A 115 -23.02 21.56 -1.72
CA SER A 115 -21.85 22.42 -1.79
C SER A 115 -20.63 21.59 -2.25
N LYS A 116 -19.88 22.14 -3.20
CA LYS A 116 -18.67 21.50 -3.72
C LYS A 116 -17.69 21.14 -2.59
N ALA A 117 -17.67 21.94 -1.54
CA ALA A 117 -16.89 21.70 -0.34
C ALA A 117 -17.31 20.40 0.37
N VAL A 118 -18.61 20.20 0.64
CA VAL A 118 -19.11 18.97 1.28
C VAL A 118 -18.74 17.74 0.47
N LEU A 119 -18.91 17.79 -0.86
CA LEU A 119 -18.50 16.70 -1.75
C LEU A 119 -17.00 16.40 -1.66
N TYR A 120 -16.14 17.42 -1.70
CA TYR A 120 -14.70 17.23 -1.60
C TYR A 120 -14.26 16.65 -0.26
N HIS A 121 -14.92 17.01 0.83
CA HIS A 121 -14.62 16.41 2.14
C HIS A 121 -15.03 14.94 2.21
N PHE A 122 -16.19 14.56 1.67
CA PHE A 122 -16.54 13.14 1.59
C PHE A 122 -15.61 12.36 0.67
N GLU A 123 -15.27 12.89 -0.51
CA GLU A 123 -14.26 12.27 -1.38
C GLU A 123 -12.94 12.08 -0.62
N ALA A 124 -12.51 13.07 0.18
CA ALA A 124 -11.29 12.97 0.99
C ALA A 124 -11.40 11.91 2.10
N PHE A 125 -12.53 11.84 2.83
CA PHE A 125 -12.74 10.82 3.86
C PHE A 125 -12.75 9.41 3.27
N ILE A 126 -13.50 9.19 2.19
CA ILE A 126 -13.59 7.90 1.53
C ILE A 126 -12.23 7.49 0.97
N ASN A 127 -11.51 8.40 0.31
CA ASN A 127 -10.15 8.12 -0.13
C ASN A 127 -9.26 7.76 1.06
N ASN A 128 -9.23 8.57 2.12
CA ASN A 128 -8.40 8.27 3.28
C ASN A 128 -8.70 6.89 3.88
N SER A 129 -9.99 6.55 4.07
CA SER A 129 -10.39 5.23 4.57
C SER A 129 -10.01 4.10 3.63
N LEU A 130 -10.17 4.28 2.31
CA LEU A 130 -9.83 3.25 1.32
C LEU A 130 -8.32 3.12 1.10
N TYR A 131 -7.51 4.15 1.33
CA TYR A 131 -6.06 4.09 1.16
C TYR A 131 -5.32 3.62 2.42
N GLN A 132 -5.85 3.92 3.61
CA GLN A 132 -5.18 3.66 4.89
C GLN A 132 -4.81 2.18 5.12
N ASP A 133 -5.59 1.26 4.56
CA ASP A 133 -5.32 -0.19 4.68
C ASP A 133 -4.49 -0.75 3.52
N PHE A 134 -4.22 0.01 2.46
CA PHE A 134 -3.44 -0.47 1.30
C PHE A 134 -1.95 -0.13 1.38
N GLU A 135 -1.49 0.54 2.44
CA GLU A 135 -0.07 0.92 2.60
C GLU A 135 0.87 -0.27 2.81
N ASN A 136 0.35 -1.48 3.06
CA ASN A 136 1.14 -2.71 3.00
C ASN A 136 0.29 -3.92 2.62
N SER A 137 0.98 -4.96 2.16
CA SER A 137 0.37 -6.23 1.75
C SER A 137 -0.09 -7.13 2.92
N VAL A 138 -0.09 -6.61 4.15
CA VAL A 138 -0.71 -7.25 5.34
C VAL A 138 -2.00 -6.51 5.74
N PHE A 139 -2.35 -5.43 5.02
CA PHE A 139 -3.49 -4.57 5.32
C PHE A 139 -3.51 -4.03 6.76
N GLN A 140 -2.32 -3.69 7.28
CA GLN A 140 -2.16 -3.11 8.62
C GLN A 140 -1.86 -1.62 8.54
N LYS A 141 -2.28 -0.83 9.53
CA LYS A 141 -1.88 0.57 9.59
C LYS A 141 -0.37 0.68 9.87
N ASN A 142 0.39 1.39 9.01
CA ASN A 142 1.84 1.62 9.13
C ASN A 142 2.75 0.36 9.04
N GLY A 143 2.32 -0.73 8.40
CA GLY A 143 3.17 -1.92 8.25
C GLY A 143 4.36 -1.68 7.31
N SER A 144 5.49 -2.33 7.60
CA SER A 144 6.72 -2.22 6.80
C SER A 144 6.59 -2.94 5.45
N ALA A 145 7.29 -2.44 4.44
CA ALA A 145 7.41 -3.13 3.15
C ALA A 145 7.90 -4.57 3.35
N LYS A 146 7.22 -5.55 2.71
CA LYS A 146 7.57 -6.98 2.84
C LYS A 146 8.91 -7.32 2.21
N PHE A 147 9.31 -6.60 1.16
CA PHE A 147 10.54 -6.84 0.42
C PHE A 147 11.46 -5.63 0.54
N LEU A 148 12.73 -5.88 0.85
CA LEU A 148 13.78 -4.86 0.88
C LEU A 148 14.29 -4.51 -0.52
N ASP A 149 14.16 -5.44 -1.49
CA ASP A 149 14.51 -5.19 -2.89
C ASP A 149 13.34 -4.52 -3.63
N PRO A 150 13.50 -3.28 -4.11
CA PRO A 150 12.44 -2.57 -4.85
C PRO A 150 11.97 -3.28 -6.12
N ARG A 151 12.84 -4.08 -6.76
CA ARG A 151 12.47 -4.82 -7.98
C ARG A 151 11.56 -6.00 -7.65
N GLN A 152 11.85 -6.69 -6.55
CA GLN A 152 11.03 -7.78 -6.06
C GLN A 152 9.67 -7.26 -5.56
N ASP A 153 9.66 -6.14 -4.84
CA ASP A 153 8.45 -5.49 -4.37
C ASP A 153 7.53 -5.11 -5.54
N ARG A 154 8.08 -4.45 -6.56
CA ARG A 154 7.35 -4.07 -7.77
C ARG A 154 6.69 -5.28 -8.47
N ARG A 155 7.39 -6.41 -8.58
CA ARG A 155 6.83 -7.63 -9.19
C ARG A 155 5.71 -8.23 -8.34
N ALA A 156 5.89 -8.27 -7.02
CA ALA A 156 4.88 -8.79 -6.12
C ALA A 156 3.60 -7.94 -6.16
N GLN A 157 3.75 -6.61 -6.19
CA GLN A 157 2.62 -5.68 -6.35
C GLN A 157 1.89 -5.88 -7.68
N PHE A 158 2.62 -6.01 -8.79
CA PHE A 158 2.01 -6.25 -10.09
C PHE A 158 1.28 -7.60 -10.16
N SER A 159 1.89 -8.66 -9.62
CA SER A 159 1.24 -9.96 -9.53
C SER A 159 -0.04 -9.91 -8.69
N SER A 160 -0.02 -9.17 -7.58
CA SER A 160 -1.22 -8.93 -6.75
C SER A 160 -2.30 -8.19 -7.54
N TYR A 161 -1.93 -7.14 -8.27
CA TYR A 161 -2.88 -6.41 -9.13
C TYR A 161 -3.51 -7.33 -10.17
N VAL A 162 -2.71 -8.13 -10.89
CA VAL A 162 -3.22 -9.08 -11.90
C VAL A 162 -4.19 -10.10 -11.30
N ALA A 163 -3.90 -10.59 -10.09
CA ALA A 163 -4.77 -11.52 -9.38
C ALA A 163 -6.09 -10.87 -8.92
N LEU A 164 -6.09 -9.57 -8.61
CA LEU A 164 -7.26 -8.86 -8.08
C LEU A 164 -8.14 -8.22 -9.16
N ARG A 165 -7.56 -7.71 -10.26
CA ARG A 165 -8.28 -6.90 -11.27
C ARG A 165 -9.46 -7.60 -11.95
N ASN A 166 -9.44 -8.94 -11.99
CA ASN A 166 -10.47 -9.72 -12.67
C ASN A 166 -11.44 -10.38 -11.66
N LEU A 167 -11.30 -10.10 -10.36
CA LEU A 167 -12.20 -10.64 -9.35
C LEU A 167 -13.50 -9.84 -9.34
N SER A 168 -14.61 -10.57 -9.37
CA SER A 168 -15.93 -10.05 -9.07
C SER A 168 -16.12 -9.92 -7.55
N TRP A 169 -17.04 -9.04 -7.13
CA TRP A 169 -17.43 -8.91 -5.73
C TRP A 169 -17.87 -10.25 -5.10
N ASN A 170 -18.52 -11.11 -5.88
CA ASN A 170 -18.93 -12.44 -5.43
C ASN A 170 -17.74 -13.36 -5.11
N GLU A 171 -16.62 -13.21 -5.81
CA GLU A 171 -15.41 -13.98 -5.55
C GLU A 171 -14.63 -13.43 -4.37
N VAL A 172 -14.64 -12.10 -4.18
CA VAL A 172 -14.04 -11.45 -3.00
C VAL A 172 -14.74 -11.87 -1.73
N LEU A 173 -16.09 -11.91 -1.71
CA LEU A 173 -16.87 -12.26 -0.52
C LEU A 173 -16.81 -13.74 -0.11
N LYS A 174 -16.30 -14.62 -0.98
CA LYS A 174 -16.20 -16.06 -0.73
C LYS A 174 -14.84 -16.49 -0.16
N LYS A 175 -13.86 -15.58 -0.10
CA LYS A 175 -12.53 -15.80 0.50
C LYS A 175 -12.49 -15.25 1.91
#